data_AF-A0A7C6TZV4-F1
#
_entry.id   AF-A0A7C6TZV4-F1
#
_cell.length_a   1.000
_cell.length_b   1.000
_cell.length_c   1.000
_cell.angle_alpha   90.00
_cell.angle_beta   90.00
_cell.angle_gamma   90.00
#
_symmetry.space_group_name_H-M   'P 1'
#
loop_
_entity.id
_entity.type
_entity.pdbx_description
1 polymer ?
#
loop_
_entity_poly.entity_id
_entity_poly.type
_entity_poly.pdbx_seq_one_letter_code
_entity_poly.pdbx_strand_id
1 'polypeptide(L)'
;MAEKHARTEKTIMALGNFDGMHLGHKAVIEETMKLARDAACESSVFLLEPHPLMVLAQQKEAFLLTPMAERCKILSEMGIDHIVVETFDRDFARLEPRAFVAGHLKGKYKVKGIVAGFDYTFGSGGKGTSADLKSICASLGIGVT
;
A
#
# COMPACT_ATOMS: atom_id res chain seq x y z
N MET A 1 -23.63 19.61 -1.91
CA MET A 1 -23.91 18.19 -1.63
C MET A 1 -23.45 17.40 -2.84
N ALA A 2 -22.23 16.85 -2.83
CA ALA A 2 -21.72 16.08 -3.96
C ALA A 2 -22.33 14.68 -3.94
N GLU A 3 -22.97 14.28 -5.02
CA GLU A 3 -23.59 12.97 -5.20
C GLU A 3 -22.52 11.87 -5.07
N LYS A 4 -22.68 11.03 -4.04
CA LYS A 4 -21.90 9.80 -3.86
C LYS A 4 -22.31 8.83 -4.97
N HIS A 5 -21.71 8.98 -6.15
CA HIS A 5 -21.78 8.00 -7.22
C HIS A 5 -21.42 6.62 -6.64
N ALA A 6 -22.16 5.58 -7.02
CA ALA A 6 -21.94 4.21 -6.56
C ALA A 6 -20.51 3.76 -6.90
N ARG A 7 -19.59 3.91 -5.93
CA ARG A 7 -18.19 3.52 -6.08
C ARG A 7 -18.09 2.00 -6.10
N THR A 8 -17.29 1.48 -7.03
CA THR A 8 -17.08 0.02 -7.14
C THR A 8 -16.27 -0.48 -5.95
N GLU A 9 -16.42 -1.76 -5.57
CA GLU A 9 -15.60 -2.41 -4.52
C GLU A 9 -14.11 -2.54 -4.85
N LYS A 10 -13.65 -2.03 -6.01
CA LYS A 10 -12.25 -2.09 -6.43
C LYS A 10 -11.49 -0.89 -5.92
N THR A 11 -10.23 -1.10 -5.58
CA THR A 11 -9.36 -0.06 -5.02
C THR A 11 -8.15 0.23 -5.90
N ILE A 12 -7.69 1.49 -5.86
CA ILE A 12 -6.32 1.86 -6.22
C ILE A 12 -5.54 2.00 -4.91
N MET A 13 -4.41 1.31 -4.80
CA MET A 13 -3.69 1.15 -3.55
C MET A 13 -2.30 1.78 -3.60
N ALA A 14 -2.01 2.65 -2.65
CA ALA A 14 -0.68 3.17 -2.38
C ALA A 14 0.11 2.16 -1.54
N LEU A 15 1.32 1.81 -1.99
CA LEU A 15 2.25 0.96 -1.24
C LEU A 15 3.46 1.77 -0.76
N GLY A 16 3.76 1.65 0.53
CA GLY A 16 4.89 2.33 1.18
C GLY A 16 4.83 2.23 2.69
N ASN A 17 5.93 2.56 3.37
CA ASN A 17 5.90 2.68 4.83
C ASN A 17 5.22 4.00 5.26
N PHE A 18 5.37 5.06 4.46
CA PHE A 18 4.80 6.39 4.73
C PHE A 18 5.22 7.00 6.08
N ASP A 19 6.39 6.60 6.60
CA ASP A 19 6.98 7.24 7.77
C ASP A 19 7.55 8.62 7.41
N GLY A 20 7.36 9.62 8.28
CA GLY A 20 7.81 11.00 8.07
C GLY A 20 7.03 11.81 7.01
N MET A 21 6.12 11.19 6.24
CA MET A 21 5.17 11.86 5.33
C MET A 21 5.77 12.96 4.42
N HIS A 22 6.98 12.75 3.92
CA HIS A 22 7.69 13.71 3.06
C HIS A 22 7.06 13.84 1.65
N LEU A 23 7.60 14.75 0.82
CA LEU A 23 7.06 15.06 -0.51
C LEU A 23 6.92 13.84 -1.43
N GLY A 24 7.87 12.90 -1.40
CA GLY A 24 7.75 11.63 -2.15
C GLY A 24 6.53 10.79 -1.74
N HIS A 25 6.28 10.62 -0.45
CA HIS A 25 5.09 9.94 0.07
C HIS A 25 3.81 10.66 -0.37
N LYS A 26 3.79 11.99 -0.24
CA LYS A 26 2.67 12.81 -0.66
C LYS A 26 2.36 12.62 -2.15
N ALA A 27 3.36 12.59 -3.02
CA ALA A 27 3.18 12.34 -4.44
C ALA A 27 2.55 10.97 -4.75
N VAL A 28 3.00 9.90 -4.08
CA VAL A 28 2.42 8.55 -4.22
C VAL A 28 0.95 8.53 -3.81
N ILE A 29 0.62 9.18 -2.69
CA ILE A 29 -0.75 9.22 -2.14
C ILE A 29 -1.66 10.07 -3.05
N GLU A 30 -1.20 11.23 -3.49
CA GLU A 30 -1.96 12.12 -4.39
C GLU A 30 -2.24 11.45 -5.74
N GLU A 31 -1.26 10.75 -6.32
CA GLU A 31 -1.45 9.99 -7.56
C GLU A 31 -2.44 8.82 -7.35
N THR A 32 -2.36 8.13 -6.21
CA THR A 32 -3.34 7.08 -5.85
C THR A 32 -4.75 7.63 -5.83
N MET A 33 -4.97 8.76 -5.16
CA MET A 33 -6.29 9.41 -5.10
C MET A 33 -6.76 9.90 -6.47
N LYS A 34 -5.84 10.43 -7.30
CA LYS A 34 -6.15 10.86 -8.66
C LYS A 34 -6.62 9.68 -9.51
N LEU A 35 -5.84 8.60 -9.56
CA LEU A 35 -6.18 7.40 -10.34
C LEU A 35 -7.46 6.73 -9.84
N ALA A 36 -7.71 6.73 -8.53
CA ALA A 36 -8.96 6.22 -7.96
C ALA A 36 -10.17 7.02 -8.48
N ARG A 37 -10.09 8.36 -8.46
CA ARG A 37 -11.14 9.23 -9.01
C ARG A 37 -11.35 9.01 -10.51
N ASP A 38 -10.27 9.03 -11.29
CA ASP A 38 -10.32 8.85 -12.75
C ASP A 38 -10.93 7.48 -13.14
N ALA A 39 -10.72 6.47 -12.31
CA ALA A 39 -11.22 5.12 -12.52
C ALA A 39 -12.57 4.81 -11.82
N ALA A 40 -13.23 5.81 -11.22
CA ALA A 40 -14.47 5.67 -10.44
C ALA A 40 -14.39 4.58 -9.33
N CYS A 41 -13.25 4.53 -8.64
CA CYS A 41 -12.91 3.56 -7.61
C CYS A 41 -12.52 4.25 -6.29
N GLU A 42 -12.26 3.47 -5.26
CA GLU A 42 -11.82 3.99 -3.96
C GLU A 42 -10.29 3.96 -3.83
N SER A 43 -9.76 4.96 -3.16
CA SER A 43 -8.33 5.07 -2.84
C SER A 43 -8.02 4.33 -1.54
N SER A 44 -6.90 3.64 -1.50
CA SER A 44 -6.46 2.94 -0.29
C SER A 44 -4.96 3.09 -0.07
N VAL A 45 -4.55 3.02 1.19
CA VAL A 45 -3.13 2.96 1.58
C VAL A 45 -2.91 1.67 2.35
N PHE A 46 -1.81 0.98 2.04
CA PHE A 46 -1.42 -0.25 2.72
C PHE A 46 -0.25 0.01 3.67
N LEU A 47 -0.49 -0.22 4.96
CA LEU A 47 0.47 -0.09 6.05
C LEU A 47 0.68 -1.45 6.73
N LEU A 48 1.82 -1.59 7.39
CA LEU A 48 2.24 -2.79 8.08
C LEU A 48 2.49 -2.47 9.56
N GLU A 49 1.86 -3.23 10.46
CA GLU A 49 2.02 -3.10 11.92
C GLU A 49 2.22 -4.49 12.55
N PRO A 50 3.21 -4.72 13.41
CA PRO A 50 4.30 -3.80 13.77
C PRO A 50 5.22 -3.49 12.58
N HIS A 51 6.04 -2.46 12.70
CA HIS A 51 6.98 -2.07 11.66
C HIS A 51 7.87 -3.26 11.23
N PRO A 52 8.10 -3.51 9.92
CA PRO A 52 8.82 -4.70 9.45
C PRO A 52 10.17 -4.94 10.11
N LEU A 53 10.93 -3.88 10.44
CA LEU A 53 12.21 -3.99 11.17
C LEU A 53 12.06 -4.64 12.56
N MET A 54 10.98 -4.36 13.28
CA MET A 54 10.76 -4.93 14.62
C MET A 54 10.62 -6.46 14.54
N VAL A 55 9.92 -6.92 13.50
CA VAL A 55 9.72 -8.37 13.28
C VAL A 55 10.97 -8.99 12.70
N LEU A 56 11.53 -8.44 11.62
CA LEU A 56 12.64 -9.05 10.91
C LEU A 56 13.92 -9.07 11.75
N ALA A 57 14.27 -7.93 12.37
CA ALA A 57 15.49 -7.76 13.14
C ALA A 57 15.33 -8.08 14.64
N GLN A 58 14.14 -8.52 15.08
CA GLN A 58 13.82 -8.78 16.50
C GLN A 58 14.11 -7.57 17.41
N GLN A 59 14.00 -6.36 16.87
CA GLN A 59 14.14 -5.14 17.68
C GLN A 59 12.85 -4.89 18.45
N LYS A 60 13.00 -4.52 19.73
CA LYS A 60 11.85 -4.22 20.60
C LYS A 60 11.05 -3.03 20.11
N GLU A 61 11.69 -2.05 19.49
CA GLU A 61 11.08 -0.80 19.03
C GLU A 61 11.77 -0.34 17.73
N ALA A 62 11.01 0.32 16.86
CA ALA A 62 11.54 1.08 15.73
C ALA A 62 11.43 2.58 16.05
N PHE A 63 12.47 3.35 15.74
CA PHE A 63 12.37 4.80 15.76
C PHE A 63 11.55 5.25 14.54
N LEU A 64 10.33 5.74 14.79
CA LEU A 64 9.40 6.21 13.76
C LEU A 64 9.28 7.73 13.82
N LEU A 65 9.44 8.39 12.68
CA LEU A 65 9.24 9.84 12.57
C LEU A 65 7.76 10.22 12.71
N THR A 66 6.87 9.33 12.27
CA THR A 66 5.42 9.52 12.32
C THR A 66 4.79 8.21 12.80
N PRO A 67 4.45 8.11 14.09
CA PRO A 67 3.80 6.91 14.66
C PRO A 67 2.53 6.52 13.91
N MET A 68 2.16 5.24 13.98
CA MET A 68 1.04 4.67 13.20
C MET A 68 -0.27 5.46 13.36
N ALA A 69 -0.63 5.86 14.59
CA ALA A 69 -1.84 6.63 14.85
C ALA A 69 -1.83 8.02 14.17
N GLU A 70 -0.69 8.71 14.19
CA GLU A 70 -0.53 10.00 13.54
C GLU A 70 -0.52 9.86 12.02
N ARG A 71 0.13 8.82 11.50
CA ARG A 71 0.12 8.49 10.07
C ARG A 71 -1.30 8.24 9.56
N CYS A 72 -2.10 7.46 10.30
CA CYS A 72 -3.50 7.21 9.96
C CYS A 72 -4.33 8.49 9.98
N LYS A 73 -4.09 9.38 10.96
CA LYS A 73 -4.75 10.69 11.03
C LYS A 73 -4.43 11.54 9.81
N ILE A 74 -3.15 11.70 9.46
CA ILE A 74 -2.72 12.50 8.29
C ILE A 74 -3.33 11.93 7.00
N LEU A 75 -3.28 10.61 6.80
CA LEU A 75 -3.87 9.97 5.62
C LEU A 75 -5.38 10.19 5.52
N SER A 76 -6.08 10.15 6.66
CA SER A 76 -7.52 10.44 6.72
C SER A 76 -7.80 11.91 6.37
N GLU A 77 -7.00 12.84 6.90
CA GLU A 77 -7.11 14.28 6.61
C GLU A 77 -6.77 14.62 5.15
N MET A 78 -5.89 13.83 4.51
CA MET A 78 -5.60 13.95 3.07
C MET A 78 -6.76 13.49 2.19
N GLY A 79 -7.73 12.75 2.74
CA GLY A 79 -8.92 12.27 2.02
C GLY A 79 -8.77 10.90 1.38
N ILE A 80 -7.89 10.03 1.90
CA ILE A 80 -7.85 8.61 1.52
C ILE A 80 -9.13 7.91 1.99
N ASP A 81 -9.72 7.09 1.13
CA ASP A 81 -10.98 6.41 1.45
C ASP A 81 -10.78 5.24 2.44
N HIS A 82 -9.68 4.49 2.29
CA HIS A 82 -9.36 3.33 3.14
C HIS A 82 -7.91 3.30 3.59
N ILE A 83 -7.70 3.03 4.87
CA ILE A 83 -6.36 2.77 5.42
C ILE A 83 -6.33 1.32 5.89
N VAL A 84 -5.57 0.50 5.17
CA VAL A 84 -5.35 -0.91 5.52
C VAL A 84 -4.13 -0.98 6.41
N VAL A 85 -4.32 -1.35 7.67
CA VAL A 85 -3.24 -1.70 8.59
C VAL A 85 -3.19 -3.21 8.69
N GLU A 86 -2.30 -3.84 7.93
CA GLU A 86 -2.12 -5.28 7.94
C GLU A 86 -1.15 -5.71 9.02
N THR A 87 -1.46 -6.84 9.67
CA THR A 87 -0.55 -7.43 10.65
C THR A 87 0.69 -7.97 9.95
N PHE A 88 1.85 -7.40 10.25
CA PHE A 88 3.12 -7.93 9.76
C PHE A 88 3.68 -8.91 10.79
N ASP A 89 3.56 -10.20 10.50
CA ASP A 89 4.15 -11.27 11.30
C ASP A 89 5.15 -12.10 10.48
N ARG A 90 5.65 -13.20 11.07
CA ARG A 90 6.62 -14.08 10.40
C ARG A 90 6.03 -14.82 9.21
N ASP A 91 4.72 -15.07 9.19
CA ASP A 91 4.07 -15.78 8.09
C ASP A 91 3.84 -14.83 6.93
N PHE A 92 3.38 -13.61 7.22
CA PHE A 92 3.30 -12.53 6.23
C PHE A 92 4.67 -12.22 5.62
N ALA A 93 5.72 -12.14 6.45
CA ALA A 93 7.09 -11.89 6.01
C ALA A 93 7.65 -12.99 5.10
N ARG A 94 7.02 -14.17 5.03
CA ARG A 94 7.42 -15.28 4.14
C ARG A 94 6.67 -15.30 2.82
N LEU A 95 5.69 -14.41 2.61
CA LEU A 95 4.95 -14.35 1.35
C LEU A 95 5.90 -14.03 0.19
N GLU A 96 6.00 -14.94 -0.77
CA GLU A 96 6.74 -14.68 -2.00
C GLU A 96 6.08 -13.54 -2.81
N PRO A 97 6.84 -12.76 -3.60
CA PRO A 97 6.33 -11.57 -4.30
C PRO A 97 5.00 -11.78 -5.03
N ARG A 98 4.89 -12.89 -5.78
CA ARG A 98 3.65 -13.21 -6.51
C ARG A 98 2.48 -13.53 -5.59
N ALA A 99 2.72 -14.20 -4.46
CA ALA A 99 1.67 -14.51 -3.50
C ALA A 99 1.16 -13.25 -2.81
N PHE A 100 2.06 -12.32 -2.47
CA PHE A 100 1.70 -11.01 -1.95
C PHE A 100 0.78 -10.24 -2.94
N VAL A 101 1.13 -10.14 -4.21
CA VAL A 101 0.30 -9.38 -5.17
C VAL A 101 -0.99 -10.13 -5.53
N ALA A 102 -0.90 -11.39 -5.96
CA ALA A 102 -2.04 -12.12 -6.52
C ALA A 102 -3.02 -12.60 -5.44
N GLY A 103 -2.50 -13.19 -4.37
CA GLY A 103 -3.32 -13.72 -3.29
C GLY A 103 -3.75 -12.63 -2.33
N HIS A 104 -2.79 -11.85 -1.84
CA HIS A 104 -3.06 -10.87 -0.80
C HIS A 104 -3.69 -9.59 -1.34
N LEU A 105 -2.98 -8.80 -2.14
CA LEU A 105 -3.49 -7.51 -2.61
C LEU A 105 -4.72 -7.65 -3.50
N LYS A 106 -4.63 -8.46 -4.57
CA LYS A 106 -5.74 -8.64 -5.51
C LYS A 106 -6.87 -9.46 -4.90
N GLY A 107 -6.56 -10.58 -4.25
CA GLY A 107 -7.56 -11.51 -3.73
C GLY A 107 -8.32 -10.97 -2.50
N LYS A 108 -7.61 -10.41 -1.51
CA LYS A 108 -8.22 -9.90 -0.27
C LYS A 108 -8.80 -8.50 -0.44
N TYR A 109 -8.11 -7.60 -1.14
CA TYR A 109 -8.47 -6.17 -1.21
C TYR A 109 -9.02 -5.71 -2.55
N LYS A 110 -9.22 -6.64 -3.50
CA LYS A 110 -9.82 -6.36 -4.83
C LYS A 110 -9.10 -5.22 -5.56
N VAL A 111 -7.78 -5.13 -5.37
CA VAL A 111 -6.93 -4.08 -5.97
C VAL A 111 -6.93 -4.23 -7.49
N LYS A 112 -7.22 -3.12 -8.19
CA LYS A 112 -7.13 -3.03 -9.66
C LYS A 112 -5.98 -2.15 -10.14
N GLY A 113 -5.40 -1.34 -9.23
CA GLY A 113 -4.27 -0.48 -9.53
C GLY A 113 -3.40 -0.25 -8.30
N ILE A 114 -2.10 -0.12 -8.50
CA ILE A 114 -1.11 0.09 -7.45
C ILE A 114 -0.26 1.31 -7.80
N VAL A 115 0.04 2.13 -6.81
CA VAL A 115 1.04 3.20 -6.92
C VAL A 115 2.12 2.96 -5.88
N ALA A 116 3.38 2.96 -6.29
CA ALA A 116 4.51 2.72 -5.40
C ALA A 116 5.73 3.57 -5.77
N GLY A 117 6.66 3.73 -4.82
CA GLY A 117 7.96 4.34 -5.09
C GLY A 117 8.79 3.53 -6.10
N PHE A 118 9.71 4.20 -6.80
CA PHE A 118 10.60 3.55 -7.78
C PHE A 118 11.56 2.53 -7.14
N ASP A 119 11.83 2.69 -5.84
CA ASP A 119 12.70 1.88 -4.99
C ASP A 119 11.92 0.93 -4.07
N TYR A 120 10.62 0.73 -4.32
CA TYR A 120 9.78 -0.13 -3.52
C TYR A 120 10.25 -1.60 -3.58
N THR A 121 10.36 -2.22 -2.41
CA THR A 121 10.66 -3.63 -2.26
C THR A 121 9.59 -4.35 -1.44
N PHE A 122 9.34 -5.62 -1.76
CA PHE A 122 8.28 -6.40 -1.13
C PHE A 122 8.51 -7.91 -1.22
N GLY A 123 7.60 -8.65 -0.56
CA GLY A 123 7.68 -10.10 -0.46
C GLY A 123 8.84 -10.57 0.43
N SER A 124 9.00 -11.89 0.48
CA SER A 124 9.94 -12.59 1.35
C SER A 124 11.35 -12.04 1.20
N GLY A 125 11.89 -11.48 2.29
CA GLY A 125 13.22 -10.87 2.32
C GLY A 125 13.40 -9.65 1.41
N GLY A 126 12.32 -8.98 0.99
CA GLY A 126 12.40 -7.83 0.08
C GLY A 126 12.87 -8.19 -1.32
N LYS A 127 12.74 -9.46 -1.74
CA LYS A 127 13.19 -9.95 -3.05
C LYS A 127 12.45 -9.32 -4.24
N GLY A 128 11.20 -8.91 -4.04
CA GLY A 128 10.41 -8.26 -5.08
C GLY A 128 10.82 -6.81 -5.22
N THR A 129 11.02 -6.36 -6.45
CA THR A 129 11.36 -4.98 -6.81
C THR A 129 10.21 -4.29 -7.53
N SER A 130 10.28 -2.97 -7.74
CA SER A 130 9.31 -2.26 -8.59
C SER A 130 9.21 -2.81 -10.01
N ALA A 131 10.27 -3.43 -10.55
CA ALA A 131 10.22 -4.13 -11.84
C ALA A 131 9.40 -5.43 -11.76
N ASP A 132 9.59 -6.22 -10.70
CA ASP A 132 8.81 -7.43 -10.45
C ASP A 132 7.34 -7.09 -10.22
N LEU A 133 7.06 -6.02 -9.48
CA LEU A 133 5.69 -5.54 -9.25
C LEU A 133 4.98 -5.27 -10.57
N LYS A 134 5.63 -4.53 -11.49
CA LYS A 134 5.09 -4.25 -12.83
C LYS A 134 4.84 -5.53 -13.61
N SER A 135 5.79 -6.46 -13.63
CA SER A 135 5.67 -7.74 -14.35
C SER A 135 4.52 -8.62 -13.80
N ILE A 136 4.46 -8.77 -12.48
CA ILE A 136 3.42 -9.56 -11.80
C ILE A 136 2.05 -8.94 -12.05
N CYS A 137 1.91 -7.63 -11.85
CA CYS A 137 0.65 -6.92 -12.05
C CYS A 137 0.15 -6.97 -13.50
N ALA A 138 1.04 -6.86 -14.49
CA ALA A 138 0.70 -7.02 -15.90
C ALA A 138 0.05 -8.38 -16.18
N SER A 139 0.60 -9.47 -15.62
CA SER A 139 0.03 -10.82 -15.74
C SER A 139 -1.34 -10.99 -15.07
N LEU A 140 -1.71 -10.06 -14.17
CA LEU A 140 -2.93 -10.09 -13.37
C LEU A 140 -3.96 -9.04 -13.81
N GLY A 141 -3.65 -8.21 -14.81
CA GLY A 141 -4.51 -7.10 -15.22
C GLY A 141 -4.66 -6.00 -14.16
N ILE A 142 -3.62 -5.76 -13.36
CA ILE A 142 -3.54 -4.68 -12.38
C ILE A 142 -2.68 -3.55 -12.98
N GLY A 143 -3.17 -2.31 -12.95
CA GLY A 143 -2.37 -1.14 -13.34
C GLY A 143 -1.27 -0.84 -12.31
N VAL A 144 -0.09 -0.42 -12.74
CA VAL A 144 0.99 -0.02 -11.83
C VAL A 144 1.61 1.29 -12.30
N THR A 145 1.73 2.24 -11.38
CA THR A 145 2.44 3.51 -11.57
C THR A 145 3.60 3.59 -10.59
#